data_AF-A0A7C6A7D9-F1
#
_entry.id   AF-A0A7C6A7D9-F1
#
_cell.length_a   1.000
_cell.length_b   1.000
_cell.length_c   1.000
_cell.angle_alpha   90.00
_cell.angle_beta   90.00
_cell.angle_gamma   90.00
#
_symmetry.space_group_name_H-M   'P 1'
#
loop_
_entity.id
_entity.type
_entity.pdbx_description
1 polymer ?
#
loop_
_entity_poly.entity_id
_entity_poly.type
_entity_poly.pdbx_seq_one_letter_code
_entity_poly.pdbx_strand_id
1 'polypeptide(L)'
;MPEIENEIIGMKENDEKTITVTFPSEHSVKAIAGKQVELSITLKGVKKVIEPELNDELAQKINKDFKTLNDLVEDIKKRLLENKRLQEIDRQKEELLENLLNLHEFELPETVVSKETSNLIMNFVKDAYYKGIDLKQDEYKPTKLRERFEPEAIKRVKATFLLLEIAEKENIDVSGEEIRNAIEKEAIMNGKNFEQLYKEYEEKGMLQLIKVDLLSDKVLDFLLENASIEKEDNI
;
A
#
# COMPACT_ATOMS: atom_id res chain seq x y z
N MET A 1 -10.60 16.80 16.20
CA MET A 1 -11.84 16.26 16.81
C MET A 1 -12.97 17.14 16.32
N PRO A 2 -13.91 16.61 15.53
CA PRO A 2 -14.97 17.40 14.92
C PRO A 2 -15.77 18.26 15.93
N GLU A 3 -15.96 17.76 17.16
CA GLU A 3 -16.65 18.48 18.23
C GLU A 3 -15.93 19.76 18.67
N ILE A 4 -14.60 19.73 18.76
CA ILE A 4 -13.78 20.92 19.09
C ILE A 4 -13.76 21.88 17.90
N GLU A 5 -13.60 21.33 16.69
CA GLU A 5 -13.54 22.10 15.45
C GLU A 5 -14.83 22.87 15.17
N ASN A 6 -16.00 22.31 15.50
CA ASN A 6 -17.28 23.01 15.35
C ASN A 6 -17.44 24.16 16.34
N GLU A 7 -16.96 24.02 17.58
CA GLU A 7 -17.13 25.03 18.62
C GLU A 7 -16.22 26.26 18.44
N ILE A 8 -15.11 26.11 17.71
CA ILE A 8 -14.20 27.22 17.37
C ILE A 8 -14.62 28.00 16.12
N ILE A 9 -15.58 27.49 15.33
CA ILE A 9 -16.10 28.21 14.16
C ILE A 9 -16.78 29.50 14.62
N GLY A 10 -16.35 30.63 14.05
CA GLY A 10 -16.90 31.95 14.34
C GLY A 10 -16.26 32.67 15.54
N MET A 11 -15.35 32.02 16.28
CA MET A 11 -14.53 32.72 17.28
C MET A 11 -13.61 33.75 16.61
N LYS A 12 -13.37 34.86 17.31
CA LYS A 12 -12.41 35.89 16.92
C LYS A 12 -11.08 35.70 17.63
N GLU A 13 -10.05 36.35 17.13
CA GLU A 13 -8.74 36.35 17.78
C GLU A 13 -8.83 36.89 19.20
N ASN A 14 -8.20 36.16 20.12
CA ASN A 14 -8.24 36.32 21.58
C ASN A 14 -9.57 35.97 22.26
N ASP A 15 -10.54 35.40 21.55
CA ASP A 15 -11.72 34.83 22.20
C ASP A 15 -11.32 33.61 23.02
N GLU A 16 -11.90 33.53 24.23
CA GLU A 16 -11.81 32.37 25.10
C GLU A 16 -13.16 31.68 25.17
N LYS A 17 -13.15 30.36 25.04
CA LYS A 17 -14.36 29.55 25.14
C LYS A 17 -14.05 28.28 25.90
N THR A 18 -14.85 28.00 26.92
CA THR A 18 -14.81 26.72 27.63
C THR A 18 -15.85 25.81 27.01
N ILE A 19 -15.41 24.65 26.53
CA ILE A 19 -16.29 23.62 25.98
C ILE A 19 -16.15 22.33 26.80
N THR A 20 -17.24 21.60 26.92
CA THR A 20 -17.25 20.30 27.60
C THR A 20 -17.29 19.21 26.54
N VAL A 21 -16.23 18.42 26.44
CA VAL A 21 -16.08 17.36 25.43
C VAL A 21 -16.01 16.01 26.11
N THR A 22 -16.71 15.01 25.55
CA THR A 22 -16.66 13.64 26.06
C THR A 22 -15.70 12.83 25.21
N PHE A 23 -14.60 12.37 25.81
CA PHE A 23 -13.62 11.59 25.08
C PHE A 23 -14.09 10.14 24.90
N PRO A 24 -13.82 9.51 23.74
CA PRO A 24 -14.11 8.10 23.53
C PRO A 24 -13.48 7.22 24.60
N SER A 25 -14.12 6.10 24.93
CA SER A 25 -13.61 5.10 25.88
C SER A 25 -12.28 4.47 25.45
N GLU A 26 -11.95 4.53 24.15
CA GLU A 26 -10.71 4.01 23.57
C GLU A 26 -9.65 5.08 23.28
N HIS A 27 -9.76 6.27 23.89
CA HIS A 27 -8.81 7.35 23.65
C HIS A 27 -7.39 6.98 24.10
N SER A 28 -6.37 7.35 23.30
CA SER A 28 -4.96 6.98 23.50
C SER A 28 -4.39 7.41 24.86
N VAL A 29 -4.98 8.45 25.46
CA VAL A 29 -4.65 8.94 26.80
C VAL A 29 -5.64 8.35 27.82
N LYS A 30 -5.20 7.30 28.53
CA LYS A 30 -6.01 6.56 29.52
C LYS A 30 -6.63 7.45 30.62
N ALA A 31 -6.00 8.57 30.95
CA ALA A 31 -6.46 9.46 32.01
C ALA A 31 -7.80 10.16 31.69
N ILE A 32 -8.07 10.40 30.40
CA ILE A 32 -9.24 11.12 29.90
C ILE A 32 -10.19 10.23 29.08
N ALA A 33 -9.79 8.99 28.75
CA ALA A 33 -10.63 8.03 28.04
C ALA A 33 -11.96 7.79 28.77
N GLY A 34 -13.08 7.97 28.05
CA GLY A 34 -14.44 7.81 28.57
C GLY A 34 -14.88 8.88 29.58
N LYS A 35 -14.10 9.93 29.80
CA LYS A 35 -14.43 11.03 30.72
C LYS A 35 -14.89 12.27 29.98
N GLN A 36 -15.79 12.97 30.63
CA GLN A 36 -16.18 14.32 30.26
C GLN A 36 -15.13 15.30 30.81
N VAL A 37 -14.55 16.12 29.93
CA VAL A 37 -13.48 17.06 30.27
C VAL A 37 -13.88 18.45 29.81
N GLU A 38 -13.69 19.44 30.67
CA GLU A 38 -13.78 20.85 30.29
C GLU A 38 -12.45 21.32 29.69
N LEU A 39 -12.52 21.83 28.46
CA LEU A 39 -11.39 22.38 27.72
C LEU A 39 -11.61 23.88 27.60
N SER A 40 -10.70 24.66 28.17
CA SER A 40 -10.61 26.10 27.89
C SER A 40 -9.75 26.32 26.64
N ILE A 41 -10.35 26.90 25.61
CA ILE A 41 -9.72 27.17 24.32
C ILE A 41 -9.57 28.68 24.17
N THR A 42 -8.32 29.13 23.99
CA THR A 42 -8.00 30.51 23.63
C THR A 42 -7.56 30.56 22.18
N LEU A 43 -8.30 31.29 21.34
CA LEU A 43 -7.95 31.43 19.92
C LEU A 43 -6.84 32.47 19.75
N LYS A 44 -5.59 32.01 19.58
CA LYS A 44 -4.43 32.92 19.46
C LYS A 44 -4.31 33.68 18.14
N GLY A 45 -5.06 33.27 17.11
CA GLY A 45 -4.96 33.89 15.79
C GLY A 45 -5.67 33.08 14.73
N VAL A 46 -6.27 33.78 13.78
CA VAL A 46 -6.90 33.18 12.60
C VAL A 46 -6.03 33.51 11.39
N LYS A 47 -5.44 32.47 10.78
CA LYS A 47 -4.71 32.61 9.52
C LYS A 47 -5.61 32.15 8.39
N LYS A 48 -5.77 32.99 7.37
CA LYS A 48 -6.43 32.60 6.13
C LYS A 48 -5.41 31.98 5.19
N VAL A 49 -5.70 30.80 4.67
CA VAL A 49 -4.96 30.25 3.53
C VAL A 49 -5.30 31.11 2.32
N ILE A 50 -4.30 31.80 1.79
CA ILE A 50 -4.41 32.53 0.54
C ILE A 50 -3.88 31.59 -0.53
N GLU A 51 -4.73 31.20 -1.46
CA GLU A 51 -4.31 30.43 -2.62
C GLU A 51 -3.25 31.23 -3.37
N PRO A 52 -2.05 30.69 -3.59
CA PRO A 52 -1.02 31.38 -4.34
C PRO A 52 -1.47 31.50 -5.80
N GLU A 53 -1.13 32.62 -6.44
CA GLU A 53 -1.32 32.75 -7.87
C GLU A 53 -0.47 31.70 -8.62
N LEU A 54 -1.04 31.13 -9.67
CA LEU A 54 -0.34 30.20 -10.56
C LEU A 54 0.63 31.00 -11.43
N ASN A 55 1.85 31.19 -10.93
CA ASN A 55 2.90 31.96 -11.59
C ASN A 55 4.29 31.32 -11.39
N ASP A 56 5.32 31.93 -11.97
CA ASP A 56 6.69 31.41 -11.92
C ASP A 56 7.27 31.40 -10.48
N GLU A 57 6.81 32.31 -9.60
CA GLU A 57 7.24 32.32 -8.20
C GLU A 57 6.70 31.10 -7.43
N LEU A 58 5.49 30.64 -7.75
CA LEU A 58 4.94 29.41 -7.18
C LEU A 58 5.76 28.19 -7.62
N ALA A 59 6.15 28.11 -8.89
CA ALA A 59 7.00 27.04 -9.39
C ALA A 59 8.34 26.98 -8.64
N GLN A 60 8.99 28.12 -8.46
CA GLN A 60 10.25 28.25 -7.72
C GLN A 60 10.12 27.94 -6.22
N LYS A 61 8.95 28.20 -5.61
CA LYS A 61 8.66 27.81 -4.23
C LYS A 61 8.54 26.29 -4.06
N ILE A 62 8.00 25.60 -5.06
CA ILE A 62 7.85 24.13 -5.03
C ILE A 62 9.19 23.46 -5.31
N ASN A 63 9.89 23.91 -6.34
CA ASN A 63 11.23 23.43 -6.66
C ASN A 63 12.08 24.59 -7.21
N LYS A 64 13.23 24.82 -6.58
CA LYS A 64 14.16 25.90 -6.96
C LYS A 64 14.73 25.75 -8.37
N ASP A 65 14.68 24.55 -8.95
CA ASP A 65 15.17 24.28 -10.29
C ASP A 65 14.16 24.68 -11.39
N PHE A 66 12.88 24.90 -11.04
CA PHE A 66 11.87 25.37 -11.98
C PHE A 66 12.01 26.86 -12.22
N LYS A 67 12.07 27.28 -13.49
CA LYS A 67 12.20 28.69 -13.86
C LYS A 67 10.85 29.32 -14.15
N THR A 68 9.92 28.52 -14.66
CA THR A 68 8.59 28.95 -15.08
C THR A 68 7.48 28.05 -14.54
N LEU A 69 6.24 28.54 -14.53
CA LEU A 69 5.05 27.73 -14.26
C LEU A 69 4.95 26.54 -15.21
N ASN A 70 5.37 26.69 -16.47
CA ASN A 70 5.35 25.60 -17.44
C ASN A 70 6.29 24.46 -17.03
N ASP A 71 7.43 24.74 -16.39
CA ASP A 71 8.33 23.69 -15.91
C ASP A 71 7.65 22.83 -14.84
N LEU A 72 6.88 23.47 -13.94
CA LEU A 72 6.09 22.77 -12.93
C LEU A 72 4.97 21.93 -13.58
N VAL A 73 4.25 22.49 -14.55
CA VAL A 73 3.18 21.78 -15.27
C VAL A 73 3.72 20.56 -16.01
N GLU A 74 4.85 20.70 -16.70
CA GLU A 74 5.49 19.60 -17.42
C GLU A 74 6.04 18.51 -16.47
N ASP A 75 6.59 18.89 -15.31
CA ASP A 75 7.00 17.91 -14.29
C ASP A 75 5.79 17.13 -13.74
N ILE A 76 4.72 17.83 -13.37
CA ILE A 76 3.47 17.19 -12.92
C ILE A 76 2.94 16.26 -14.01
N LYS A 77 2.89 16.70 -15.26
CA LYS A 77 2.42 15.90 -16.39
C LYS A 77 3.27 14.65 -16.59
N LYS A 78 4.60 14.76 -16.51
CA LYS A 78 5.52 13.61 -16.58
C LYS A 78 5.27 12.62 -15.46
N ARG A 79 5.12 13.08 -14.22
CA ARG A 79 4.81 12.22 -13.07
C ARG A 79 3.46 11.53 -13.22
N LEU A 80 2.43 12.25 -13.66
CA LEU A 80 1.10 11.68 -13.90
C LEU A 80 1.15 10.64 -15.01
N LEU A 81 1.85 10.93 -16.11
CA LEU A 81 1.99 10.00 -17.23
C LEU A 81 2.75 8.74 -16.80
N GLU A 82 3.83 8.88 -16.05
CA GLU A 82 4.61 7.73 -15.55
C GLU A 82 3.80 6.89 -14.57
N ASN A 83 3.10 7.52 -13.62
CA ASN A 83 2.20 6.81 -12.72
C ASN A 83 1.10 6.06 -13.48
N LYS A 84 0.49 6.70 -14.50
CA LYS A 84 -0.54 6.06 -15.32
C LYS A 84 0.04 4.90 -16.13
N ARG A 85 1.26 5.05 -16.67
CA ARG A 85 1.97 3.99 -17.40
C ARG A 85 2.22 2.78 -16.49
N LEU A 86 2.69 2.99 -15.27
CA LEU A 86 2.91 1.91 -14.30
C LEU A 86 1.60 1.21 -13.93
N GLN A 87 0.53 1.97 -13.66
CA GLN A 87 -0.80 1.42 -13.38
C GLN A 87 -1.35 0.57 -14.53
N GLU A 88 -1.18 1.00 -15.78
CA GLU A 88 -1.62 0.21 -16.93
C GLU A 88 -0.80 -1.07 -17.10
N ILE A 89 0.51 -1.03 -16.82
CA ILE A 89 1.34 -2.25 -16.84
C ILE A 89 0.88 -3.23 -15.77
N ASP A 90 0.63 -2.77 -14.55
CA ASP A 90 0.14 -3.62 -13.47
C ASP A 90 -1.22 -4.24 -13.83
N ARG A 91 -2.14 -3.44 -14.38
CA ARG A 91 -3.43 -3.94 -14.88
C ARG A 91 -3.25 -5.01 -15.96
N GLN A 92 -2.36 -4.78 -16.93
CA GLN A 92 -2.07 -5.75 -17.99
C GLN A 92 -1.47 -7.05 -17.43
N LYS A 93 -0.59 -6.97 -16.43
CA LYS A 93 -0.07 -8.16 -15.73
C LYS A 93 -1.17 -8.94 -15.03
N GLU A 94 -2.08 -8.25 -14.35
CA GLU A 94 -3.22 -8.88 -13.67
C GLU A 94 -4.15 -9.59 -14.67
N GLU A 95 -4.52 -8.92 -15.77
CA GLU A 95 -5.36 -9.49 -16.84
C GLU A 95 -4.69 -10.68 -17.52
N LEU A 96 -3.40 -10.58 -17.82
CA LEU A 96 -2.60 -11.67 -18.38
C LEU A 96 -2.59 -12.88 -17.44
N LEU A 97 -2.30 -12.66 -16.15
CA LEU A 97 -2.29 -13.72 -15.16
C LEU A 97 -3.67 -14.38 -15.03
N GLU A 98 -4.74 -13.59 -15.00
CA GLU A 98 -6.10 -14.11 -14.92
C GLU A 98 -6.45 -15.00 -16.13
N ASN A 99 -6.10 -14.56 -17.34
CA ASN A 99 -6.28 -15.35 -18.54
C ASN A 99 -5.50 -16.68 -18.49
N LEU A 100 -4.25 -16.63 -18.04
CA LEU A 100 -3.42 -17.83 -17.86
C LEU A 100 -4.02 -18.80 -16.84
N LEU A 101 -4.53 -18.28 -15.72
CA LEU A 101 -5.18 -19.10 -14.69
C LEU A 101 -6.49 -19.74 -15.17
N ASN A 102 -7.22 -19.09 -16.08
CA ASN A 102 -8.45 -19.62 -16.66
C ASN A 102 -8.19 -20.69 -17.73
N LEU A 103 -7.05 -20.62 -18.44
CA LEU A 103 -6.68 -21.59 -19.46
C LEU A 103 -6.12 -22.91 -18.89
N HIS A 104 -5.61 -22.88 -17.66
CA HIS A 104 -4.93 -24.02 -17.05
C HIS A 104 -5.65 -24.49 -15.79
N GLU A 105 -6.28 -25.66 -15.81
CA GLU A 105 -6.83 -26.31 -14.60
C GLU A 105 -5.89 -27.42 -14.11
N PHE A 106 -5.51 -27.36 -12.84
CA PHE A 106 -4.71 -28.39 -12.17
C PHE A 106 -4.99 -28.39 -10.67
N GLU A 107 -4.79 -29.54 -10.04
CA GLU A 107 -4.99 -29.71 -8.60
C GLU A 107 -3.83 -29.11 -7.81
N LEU A 108 -4.15 -28.44 -6.71
CA LEU A 108 -3.17 -27.84 -5.80
C LEU A 108 -3.05 -28.66 -4.52
N PRO A 109 -1.85 -28.78 -3.94
CA PRO A 109 -1.70 -29.40 -2.62
C PRO A 109 -2.46 -28.60 -1.55
N GLU A 110 -3.41 -29.24 -0.87
CA GLU A 110 -4.22 -28.60 0.19
C GLU A 110 -3.36 -27.98 1.30
N THR A 111 -2.21 -28.59 1.61
CA THR A 111 -1.28 -28.09 2.62
C THR A 111 -0.71 -26.72 2.25
N VAL A 112 -0.42 -26.50 0.96
CA VAL A 112 0.11 -25.23 0.45
C VAL A 112 -0.98 -24.17 0.45
N VAL A 113 -2.18 -24.51 -0.05
CA VAL A 113 -3.35 -23.61 -0.04
C VAL A 113 -3.72 -23.21 1.39
N SER A 114 -3.73 -24.15 2.33
CA SER A 114 -4.02 -23.88 3.73
C SER A 114 -2.98 -22.98 4.38
N LYS A 115 -1.69 -23.17 4.05
CA LYS A 115 -0.62 -22.30 4.54
C LYS A 115 -0.79 -20.88 4.02
N GLU A 116 -1.07 -20.71 2.73
CA GLU A 116 -1.28 -19.40 2.14
C GLU A 116 -2.54 -18.71 2.69
N THR A 117 -3.63 -19.46 2.87
CA THR A 117 -4.83 -18.95 3.52
C THR A 117 -4.52 -18.42 4.93
N SER A 118 -3.68 -19.15 5.67
CA SER A 118 -3.27 -18.74 7.03
C SER A 118 -2.41 -17.47 7.00
N ASN A 119 -1.54 -17.30 6.00
CA ASN A 119 -0.75 -16.08 5.80
C ASN A 119 -1.66 -14.87 5.52
N LEU A 120 -2.63 -15.02 4.61
CA LEU A 120 -3.59 -13.94 4.28
C LEU A 120 -4.41 -13.53 5.51
N ILE A 121 -4.89 -14.50 6.29
CA ILE A 121 -5.59 -14.24 7.55
C ILE A 121 -4.69 -13.50 8.54
N MET A 122 -3.43 -13.92 8.69
CA MET A 122 -2.50 -13.29 9.62
C MET A 122 -2.20 -11.84 9.23
N ASN A 123 -2.02 -11.57 7.94
CA ASN A 123 -1.82 -10.22 7.40
C ASN A 123 -3.06 -9.34 7.64
N PHE A 124 -4.25 -9.88 7.38
CA PHE A 124 -5.51 -9.20 7.64
C PHE A 124 -5.69 -8.85 9.13
N VAL A 125 -5.46 -9.82 10.03
CA VAL A 125 -5.57 -9.62 11.49
C VAL A 125 -4.58 -8.58 11.99
N LYS A 126 -3.35 -8.59 11.47
CA LYS A 126 -2.31 -7.61 11.82
C LYS A 126 -2.74 -6.20 11.40
N ASP A 127 -3.20 -6.01 10.17
CA ASP A 127 -3.69 -4.71 9.67
C ASP A 127 -4.92 -4.23 10.46
N ALA A 128 -5.87 -5.12 10.72
CA ALA A 128 -7.06 -4.82 11.51
C ALA A 128 -6.72 -4.38 12.94
N TYR A 129 -5.74 -5.03 13.59
CA TYR A 129 -5.24 -4.63 14.90
C TYR A 129 -4.64 -3.22 14.89
N TYR A 130 -3.83 -2.87 13.87
CA TYR A 130 -3.26 -1.52 13.75
C TYR A 130 -4.33 -0.44 13.50
N LYS A 131 -5.44 -0.81 12.84
CA LYS A 131 -6.59 0.07 12.60
C LYS A 131 -7.57 0.14 13.77
N GLY A 132 -7.32 -0.60 14.87
CA GLY A 132 -8.20 -0.63 16.03
C GLY A 132 -9.54 -1.32 15.79
N ILE A 133 -9.61 -2.24 14.82
CA ILE A 133 -10.84 -2.99 14.51
C ILE A 133 -11.09 -4.05 15.60
N ASP A 134 -12.31 -4.09 16.12
CA ASP A 134 -12.72 -5.14 17.07
C ASP A 134 -12.89 -6.50 16.38
N LEU A 135 -11.87 -7.35 16.53
CA LEU A 135 -11.84 -8.71 15.98
C LEU A 135 -12.73 -9.71 16.71
N LYS A 136 -13.53 -9.29 17.71
CA LYS A 136 -14.47 -10.18 18.43
C LYS A 136 -15.78 -10.40 17.68
N GLN A 137 -16.03 -9.67 16.60
CA GLN A 137 -17.24 -9.82 15.80
C GLN A 137 -17.28 -11.19 15.10
N ASP A 138 -18.50 -11.69 14.84
CA ASP A 138 -18.72 -13.01 14.25
C ASP A 138 -18.07 -13.16 12.86
N GLU A 139 -17.96 -12.07 12.10
CA GLU A 139 -17.31 -12.03 10.78
C GLU A 139 -15.79 -12.31 10.82
N TYR A 140 -15.15 -12.13 11.98
CA TYR A 140 -13.71 -12.36 12.18
C TYR A 140 -13.41 -13.71 12.83
N LYS A 141 -14.42 -14.59 12.98
CA LYS A 141 -14.18 -15.96 13.43
C LYS A 141 -13.25 -16.71 12.46
N PRO A 142 -12.34 -17.58 12.95
CA PRO A 142 -11.38 -18.27 12.08
C PRO A 142 -12.00 -19.02 10.90
N THR A 143 -13.16 -19.63 11.08
CA THR A 143 -13.88 -20.33 10.00
C THR A 143 -14.37 -19.37 8.91
N LYS A 144 -14.91 -18.21 9.30
CA LYS A 144 -15.39 -17.18 8.37
C LYS A 144 -14.24 -16.50 7.64
N LEU A 145 -13.15 -16.22 8.34
CA LEU A 145 -11.93 -15.73 7.72
C LEU A 145 -11.35 -16.74 6.73
N ARG A 146 -11.35 -18.03 7.06
CA ARG A 146 -10.91 -19.07 6.14
C ARG A 146 -11.78 -19.13 4.88
N GLU A 147 -13.10 -19.21 5.02
CA GLU A 147 -14.05 -19.18 3.90
C GLU A 147 -13.84 -17.93 3.01
N ARG A 148 -13.52 -16.78 3.61
CA ARG A 148 -13.27 -15.52 2.90
C ARG A 148 -11.96 -15.52 2.11
N PHE A 149 -10.87 -16.04 2.68
CA PHE A 149 -9.53 -15.92 2.10
C PHE A 149 -9.07 -17.14 1.31
N GLU A 150 -9.69 -18.30 1.49
CA GLU A 150 -9.33 -19.53 0.79
C GLU A 150 -9.44 -19.41 -0.75
N PRO A 151 -10.48 -18.79 -1.35
CA PRO A 151 -10.52 -18.57 -2.80
C PRO A 151 -9.34 -17.73 -3.32
N GLU A 152 -8.96 -16.69 -2.58
CA GLU A 152 -7.82 -15.85 -2.93
C GLU A 152 -6.50 -16.62 -2.79
N ALA A 153 -6.34 -17.41 -1.73
CA ALA A 153 -5.18 -18.26 -1.53
C ALA A 153 -5.02 -19.30 -2.66
N ILE A 154 -6.12 -19.91 -3.10
CA ILE A 154 -6.13 -20.81 -4.26
C ILE A 154 -5.62 -20.05 -5.51
N LYS A 155 -6.15 -18.86 -5.80
CA LYS A 155 -5.71 -18.05 -6.95
C LYS A 155 -4.21 -17.74 -6.88
N ARG A 156 -3.71 -17.31 -5.71
CA ARG A 156 -2.28 -16.99 -5.48
C ARG A 156 -1.38 -18.21 -5.63
N VAL A 157 -1.70 -19.33 -5.00
CA VAL A 157 -0.90 -20.56 -5.10
C VAL A 157 -0.89 -21.07 -6.53
N LYS A 158 -2.03 -21.04 -7.23
CA LYS A 158 -2.12 -21.42 -8.64
C LYS A 158 -1.23 -20.54 -9.52
N ALA A 159 -1.26 -19.22 -9.30
CA ALA A 159 -0.40 -18.26 -9.99
C ALA A 159 1.08 -18.56 -9.78
N THR A 160 1.50 -18.72 -8.52
CA THR A 160 2.91 -19.03 -8.21
C THR A 160 3.38 -20.30 -8.90
N PHE A 161 2.61 -21.39 -8.83
CA PHE A 161 2.99 -22.65 -9.48
C PHE A 161 3.13 -22.50 -11.00
N LEU A 162 2.18 -21.81 -11.63
CA LEU A 162 2.21 -21.59 -13.07
C LEU A 162 3.40 -20.73 -13.50
N LEU A 163 3.68 -19.64 -12.79
CA LEU A 163 4.80 -18.75 -13.09
C LEU A 163 6.15 -19.43 -12.84
N LEU A 164 6.27 -20.28 -11.81
CA LEU A 164 7.47 -21.09 -11.58
C LEU A 164 7.72 -22.09 -12.71
N GLU A 165 6.67 -22.79 -13.17
CA GLU A 165 6.78 -23.72 -14.29
C GLU A 165 7.18 -23.00 -15.60
N ILE A 166 6.67 -21.79 -15.83
CA ILE A 166 7.06 -20.97 -16.99
C ILE A 166 8.51 -20.51 -16.84
N ALA A 167 8.92 -20.05 -15.66
CA ALA A 167 10.30 -19.67 -15.39
C ALA A 167 11.28 -20.81 -15.71
N GLU A 168 10.97 -22.04 -15.29
CA GLU A 168 11.79 -23.21 -15.59
C GLU A 168 11.87 -23.50 -17.09
N LYS A 169 10.74 -23.45 -17.81
CA LYS A 169 10.70 -23.71 -19.26
C LYS A 169 11.47 -22.68 -20.08
N GLU A 170 11.33 -21.41 -19.70
CA GLU A 170 11.95 -20.28 -20.39
C GLU A 170 13.36 -19.96 -19.85
N ASN A 171 13.85 -20.73 -18.88
CA ASN A 171 15.15 -20.56 -18.22
C ASN A 171 15.35 -19.16 -17.62
N ILE A 172 14.29 -18.61 -17.03
CA ILE A 172 14.31 -17.34 -16.31
C ILE A 172 14.75 -17.61 -14.88
N ASP A 173 15.75 -16.87 -14.38
CA ASP A 173 16.20 -16.94 -13.00
C ASP A 173 16.44 -15.54 -12.43
N VAL A 174 16.50 -15.46 -11.10
CA VAL A 174 16.83 -14.27 -10.33
C VAL A 174 18.21 -14.46 -9.70
N SER A 175 19.11 -13.55 -10.03
CA SER A 175 20.46 -13.52 -9.48
C SER A 175 20.48 -13.06 -8.02
N GLY A 176 21.53 -13.44 -7.29
CA GLY A 176 21.74 -12.95 -5.92
C GLY A 176 21.91 -11.42 -5.84
N GLU A 177 22.37 -10.78 -6.92
CA GLU A 177 22.47 -9.32 -7.01
C GLU A 177 21.09 -8.67 -7.08
N GLU A 178 20.16 -9.22 -7.87
CA GLU A 178 18.78 -8.73 -7.93
C GLU A 178 18.08 -8.83 -6.56
N ILE A 179 18.29 -9.93 -5.83
CA ILE A 179 17.76 -10.09 -4.46
C ILE A 179 18.33 -9.02 -3.54
N ARG A 180 19.65 -8.78 -3.58
CA ARG A 180 20.30 -7.72 -2.78
C ARG A 180 19.76 -6.33 -3.12
N ASN A 181 19.62 -6.03 -4.41
CA ASN A 181 19.09 -4.75 -4.87
C ASN A 181 17.64 -4.52 -4.41
N ALA A 182 16.81 -5.57 -4.39
CA ALA A 182 15.46 -5.48 -3.86
C ALA A 182 15.45 -5.16 -2.36
N ILE A 183 16.29 -5.85 -1.58
CA ILE A 183 16.44 -5.63 -0.13
C ILE A 183 17.02 -4.24 0.16
N GLU A 184 17.97 -3.75 -0.64
CA GLU A 184 18.54 -2.43 -0.50
C GLU A 184 17.49 -1.33 -0.75
N LYS A 185 16.70 -1.46 -1.82
CA LYS A 185 15.57 -0.54 -2.07
C LYS A 185 14.60 -0.51 -0.90
N GLU A 186 14.24 -1.68 -0.37
CA GLU A 186 13.37 -1.77 0.81
C GLU A 186 13.99 -1.10 2.04
N ALA A 187 15.29 -1.32 2.28
CA ALA A 187 16.03 -0.71 3.37
C ALA A 187 16.00 0.82 3.28
N ILE A 188 16.22 1.39 2.09
CA ILE A 188 16.16 2.83 1.85
C ILE A 188 14.75 3.37 2.13
N MET A 189 13.71 2.72 1.60
CA MET A 189 12.32 3.16 1.78
C MET A 189 11.88 3.14 3.25
N ASN A 190 12.38 2.18 4.03
CA ASN A 190 12.01 2.02 5.44
C ASN A 190 13.02 2.66 6.41
N GLY A 191 14.06 3.34 5.91
CA GLY A 191 15.11 3.92 6.73
C GLY A 191 15.89 2.91 7.58
N LYS A 192 16.05 1.67 7.10
CA LYS A 192 16.77 0.59 7.77
C LYS A 192 18.19 0.44 7.24
N ASN A 193 19.08 -0.14 8.04
CA ASN A 193 20.41 -0.52 7.57
C ASN A 193 20.32 -1.80 6.71
N PHE A 194 20.89 -1.76 5.50
CA PHE A 194 20.85 -2.87 4.54
C PHE A 194 21.44 -4.17 5.12
N GLU A 195 22.65 -4.14 5.68
CA GLU A 195 23.34 -5.34 6.18
C GLU A 195 22.54 -6.03 7.30
N GLN A 196 21.96 -5.24 8.21
CA GLN A 196 21.10 -5.77 9.27
C GLN A 196 19.82 -6.40 8.71
N LEU A 197 19.17 -5.74 7.75
CA LEU A 197 17.93 -6.23 7.13
C LEU A 197 18.19 -7.51 6.32
N TYR A 198 19.27 -7.53 5.54
CA TYR A 198 19.65 -8.70 4.75
C TYR A 198 19.90 -9.91 5.65
N LYS A 199 20.67 -9.73 6.73
CA LYS A 199 20.93 -10.80 7.70
C LYS A 199 19.65 -11.28 8.40
N GLU A 200 18.75 -10.36 8.77
CA GLU A 200 17.45 -10.70 9.34
C GLU A 200 16.63 -11.57 8.37
N TYR A 201 16.62 -11.22 7.09
CA TYR A 201 15.90 -11.97 6.05
C TYR A 201 16.52 -13.33 5.76
N GLU A 202 17.85 -13.41 5.81
CA GLU A 202 18.56 -14.69 5.72
C GLU A 202 18.21 -15.61 6.89
N GLU A 203 18.30 -15.13 8.13
CA GLU A 203 17.98 -15.90 9.34
C GLU A 203 16.52 -16.36 9.39
N LYS A 204 15.60 -15.56 8.83
CA LYS A 204 14.17 -15.88 8.73
C LYS A 204 13.80 -16.72 7.50
N GLY A 205 14.77 -17.02 6.63
CA GLY A 205 14.52 -17.75 5.37
C GLY A 205 13.66 -16.97 4.36
N MET A 206 13.60 -15.65 4.46
CA MET A 206 12.80 -14.78 3.59
C MET A 206 13.44 -14.55 2.22
N LEU A 207 14.73 -14.81 2.06
CA LEU A 207 15.43 -14.64 0.77
C LEU A 207 14.79 -15.46 -0.35
N GLN A 208 14.28 -16.66 -0.04
CA GLN A 208 13.59 -17.48 -1.04
C GLN A 208 12.23 -16.91 -1.43
N LEU A 209 11.51 -16.28 -0.51
CA LEU A 209 10.24 -15.62 -0.81
C LEU A 209 10.48 -14.44 -1.75
N ILE A 210 11.47 -13.60 -1.43
CA ILE A 210 11.89 -12.48 -2.28
C ILE A 210 12.32 -12.98 -3.66
N LYS A 211 13.06 -14.10 -3.72
CA LYS A 211 13.44 -14.71 -5.00
C LYS A 211 12.21 -15.09 -5.83
N VAL A 212 11.22 -15.76 -5.22
CA VAL A 212 9.99 -16.19 -5.90
C VAL A 212 9.17 -14.99 -6.38
N ASP A 213 9.08 -13.93 -5.58
CA ASP A 213 8.36 -12.70 -5.96
C ASP A 213 9.03 -12.02 -7.16
N LEU A 214 10.35 -11.82 -7.10
CA LEU A 214 11.13 -11.25 -8.21
C LEU A 214 11.06 -12.12 -9.48
N LEU A 215 11.05 -13.44 -9.32
CA LEU A 215 10.96 -14.36 -10.43
C LEU A 215 9.58 -14.27 -11.09
N SER A 216 8.52 -14.19 -10.29
CA SER A 216 7.14 -14.03 -10.76
C SER A 216 6.99 -12.73 -11.57
N ASP A 217 7.55 -11.63 -11.07
CA ASP A 217 7.53 -10.34 -11.77
C ASP A 217 8.27 -10.42 -13.12
N LYS A 218 9.47 -11.03 -13.15
CA LYS A 218 10.24 -11.20 -14.39
C LYS A 218 9.53 -12.08 -15.42
N VAL A 219 8.86 -13.14 -14.97
CA VAL A 219 8.06 -14.00 -15.87
C VAL A 219 6.89 -13.21 -16.44
N LEU A 220 6.18 -12.42 -15.62
CA LEU A 220 5.08 -11.59 -16.10
C LEU A 220 5.55 -10.51 -17.08
N ASP A 221 6.71 -9.88 -16.82
CA ASP A 221 7.33 -8.94 -17.77
C ASP A 221 7.67 -9.63 -19.09
N PHE A 222 8.32 -10.79 -19.05
CA PHE A 222 8.64 -11.58 -20.23
C PHE A 222 7.37 -11.95 -21.02
N LEU A 223 6.32 -12.40 -20.33
CA LEU A 223 5.08 -12.78 -20.99
C LEU A 223 4.36 -11.57 -21.59
N LEU A 224 4.36 -10.42 -20.92
CA LEU A 224 3.79 -9.18 -21.48
C LEU A 224 4.53 -8.70 -22.73
N GLU A 225 5.86 -8.78 -22.75
CA GLU A 225 6.65 -8.44 -23.93
C GLU A 225 6.36 -9.34 -25.13
N ASN A 226 5.94 -10.58 -24.88
CA ASN A 226 5.64 -11.58 -25.91
C ASN A 226 4.13 -11.79 -26.15
N ALA A 227 3.25 -11.16 -25.37
CA ALA A 227 1.81 -11.29 -25.50
C ALA A 227 1.26 -10.46 -26.66
N SER A 228 0.19 -10.95 -27.29
CA SER A 228 -0.59 -10.14 -28.23
C SER A 228 -1.51 -9.22 -27.42
N ILE A 229 -1.16 -7.93 -27.36
CA ILE A 229 -1.95 -6.92 -26.66
C ILE A 229 -2.97 -6.33 -27.65
N GLU A 230 -4.23 -6.72 -27.53
CA GLU A 230 -5.33 -6.03 -28.18
C GLU A 230 -5.64 -4.74 -27.39
N LYS A 231 -5.48 -3.58 -28.04
CA LYS A 231 -5.83 -2.30 -27.44
C LYS A 231 -7.34 -2.12 -27.54
N GLU A 232 -8.05 -2.15 -26.42
CA GLU A 232 -9.37 -1.53 -26.35
C GLU A 232 -9.18 -0.01 -26.27
N ASP A 233 -9.55 0.69 -27.34
CA ASP A 233 -9.70 2.15 -27.36
C ASP A 233 -10.92 2.54 -26.51
N ASN A 234 -10.78 2.48 -25.18
CA ASN A 234 -11.75 3.09 -24.27
C ASN A 234 -11.34 4.55 -24.04
N ILE A 235 -12.15 5.42 -24.67
CA ILE A 235 -12.10 6.88 -24.80
C ILE A 235 -11.86 7.60 -23.47
#